data_AF-A0A955AJR0-F1
#
_entry.id   AF-A0A955AJR0-F1
#
_cell.length_a   1.000
_cell.length_b   1.000
_cell.length_c   1.000
_cell.angle_alpha   90.00
_cell.angle_beta   90.00
_cell.angle_gamma   90.00
#
_symmetry.space_group_name_H-M   'P 1'
#
loop_
_entity.id
_entity.type
_entity.pdbx_description
1 polymer ?
#
loop_
_entity_poly.entity_id
_entity_poly.type
_entity_poly.pdbx_seq_one_letter_code
_entity_poly.pdbx_strand_id
1 'polypeptide(L)'
;MSNKQRENSICNLPSLTSVNVHELLAIRREIAIVWCIEDVQYVRPDLSDVEAWAVLQSVSRNHDANFGVSWDTLEAVAESLFGPQDPSSESTE
;
A
#
# COMPACT_ATOMS: atom_id res chain seq x y z
N MET A 1 -44.58 12.92 33.90
CA MET A 1 -44.21 11.70 33.16
C MET A 1 -42.74 11.81 32.82
N SER A 2 -41.90 11.04 33.52
CA SER A 2 -40.45 11.18 33.56
C SER A 2 -39.82 10.40 32.41
N ASN A 3 -39.18 11.09 31.45
CA ASN A 3 -38.32 10.46 30.45
C ASN A 3 -36.87 10.68 30.88
N LYS A 4 -36.38 9.78 31.75
CA LYS A 4 -34.97 9.70 32.11
C LYS A 4 -34.47 8.27 31.86
N GLN A 5 -34.05 8.03 30.62
CA GLN A 5 -33.00 7.07 30.31
C GLN A 5 -32.02 7.75 29.35
N ARG A 6 -31.13 8.54 29.94
CA ARG A 6 -29.78 8.82 29.42
C ARG A 6 -28.83 8.22 30.43
N GLU A 7 -27.66 7.77 29.96
CA GLU A 7 -26.61 6.99 30.64
C GLU A 7 -26.80 5.49 30.35
N ASN A 8 -25.98 4.78 29.57
CA ASN A 8 -24.56 4.95 29.31
C ASN A 8 -24.17 4.41 27.92
N SER A 9 -23.72 5.32 27.06
CA SER A 9 -22.78 5.01 25.98
C SER A 9 -21.42 4.70 26.62
N ILE A 10 -21.21 3.44 26.99
CA ILE A 10 -19.86 2.93 27.24
C ILE A 10 -19.59 1.91 26.15
N CYS A 11 -19.00 2.42 25.07
CA CYS A 11 -17.99 1.76 24.27
C CYS A 11 -18.16 0.24 24.13
N ASN A 12 -19.09 -0.20 23.28
CA ASN A 12 -18.97 -1.49 22.63
C ASN A 12 -18.00 -1.34 21.44
N LEU A 13 -16.78 -0.87 21.73
CA LEU A 13 -15.72 -0.89 20.73
C LEU A 13 -15.31 -2.36 20.63
N PRO A 14 -15.53 -3.03 19.49
CA PRO A 14 -15.10 -4.42 19.37
C PRO A 14 -13.60 -4.46 19.68
N SER A 15 -13.27 -5.30 20.66
CA SER A 15 -11.92 -5.76 20.92
C SER A 15 -11.19 -5.97 19.58
N LEU A 16 -9.97 -5.43 19.46
CA LEU A 16 -9.06 -5.62 18.32
C LEU A 16 -8.65 -7.10 18.23
N THR A 17 -9.62 -7.94 17.93
CA THR A 17 -9.41 -9.27 17.42
C THR A 17 -8.61 -9.09 16.13
N SER A 18 -7.44 -9.71 16.09
CA SER A 18 -6.58 -9.73 14.90
C SER A 18 -7.41 -10.27 13.74
N VAL A 19 -7.85 -9.38 12.85
CA VAL A 19 -8.58 -9.78 11.65
C VAL A 19 -7.60 -10.56 10.78
N ASN A 20 -7.86 -11.85 10.55
CA ASN A 20 -7.12 -12.62 9.57
C ASN A 20 -7.62 -12.24 8.17
N VAL A 21 -6.94 -11.28 7.54
CA VAL A 21 -7.31 -10.75 6.23
C VAL A 21 -7.31 -11.85 5.16
N HIS A 22 -6.38 -12.81 5.24
CA HIS A 22 -6.32 -13.91 4.27
C HIS A 22 -7.53 -14.84 4.35
N GLU A 23 -8.02 -15.15 5.56
CA GLU A 23 -9.25 -15.93 5.73
C GLU A 23 -10.47 -15.19 5.18
N LEU A 24 -10.57 -13.88 5.44
CA LEU A 24 -11.67 -13.08 4.91
C LEU A 24 -11.72 -13.05 3.39
N LEU A 25 -10.55 -12.88 2.74
CA LEU A 25 -10.42 -12.93 1.30
C LEU A 25 -10.78 -14.33 0.76
N ALA A 26 -10.31 -15.40 1.42
CA ALA A 26 -10.58 -16.78 1.02
C ALA A 26 -12.08 -17.14 1.08
N ILE A 27 -12.81 -16.68 2.12
CA ILE A 27 -14.28 -16.87 2.22
C ILE A 27 -15.00 -16.29 0.99
N ARG A 28 -14.49 -15.19 0.46
CA ARG A 28 -15.03 -14.50 -0.72
C ARG A 28 -14.45 -14.98 -2.05
N ARG A 29 -13.49 -15.92 -2.03
CA ARG A 29 -12.71 -16.36 -3.22
C ARG A 29 -11.95 -15.20 -3.87
N GLU A 30 -11.45 -14.28 -3.04
CA GLU A 30 -10.66 -13.11 -3.42
C GLU A 30 -9.19 -13.32 -3.05
N ILE A 31 -8.30 -12.56 -3.70
CA ILE A 31 -6.89 -12.43 -3.34
C ILE A 31 -6.50 -10.95 -3.30
N ALA A 32 -5.46 -10.61 -2.55
CA ALA A 32 -4.86 -9.29 -2.55
C ALA A 32 -3.34 -9.44 -2.64
N ILE A 33 -2.72 -8.66 -3.54
CA ILE A 33 -1.27 -8.54 -3.66
C ILE A 33 -0.90 -7.17 -3.09
N VAL A 34 -0.06 -7.16 -2.07
CA VAL A 34 0.36 -5.94 -1.37
C VAL A 34 1.76 -5.57 -1.82
N TRP A 35 1.94 -4.30 -2.14
CA TRP A 35 3.21 -3.69 -2.48
C TRP A 35 3.55 -2.62 -1.42
N CYS A 36 4.79 -2.61 -0.94
CA CYS A 36 5.28 -1.68 0.07
C CYS A 36 6.43 -0.80 -0.45
N ILE A 37 6.84 0.18 0.35
CA ILE A 37 7.87 1.15 -0.08
C ILE A 37 9.21 0.45 -0.34
N GLU A 38 9.49 -0.63 0.38
CA GLU A 38 10.68 -1.45 0.21
C GLU A 38 10.71 -2.13 -1.17
N ASP A 39 9.55 -2.49 -1.73
CA ASP A 39 9.48 -3.02 -3.10
C ASP A 39 9.84 -1.95 -4.14
N VAL A 40 9.45 -0.70 -3.92
CA VAL A 40 9.85 0.41 -4.79
C VAL A 40 11.35 0.67 -4.65
N GLN A 41 11.86 0.69 -3.42
CA GLN A 41 13.28 0.91 -3.15
C GLN A 41 14.17 -0.23 -3.67
N TYR A 42 13.62 -1.44 -3.80
CA TYR A 42 14.33 -2.55 -4.45
C TYR A 42 14.68 -2.25 -5.91
N VAL A 43 13.78 -1.58 -6.65
CA VAL A 43 14.04 -1.17 -8.05
C VAL A 43 14.62 0.25 -8.17
N ARG A 44 14.47 1.07 -7.14
CA ARG A 44 14.92 2.47 -7.09
C ARG A 44 15.53 2.82 -5.73
N PRO A 45 16.75 2.31 -5.44
CA PRO A 45 17.37 2.46 -4.12
C PRO A 45 17.75 3.90 -3.77
N ASP A 46 17.75 4.81 -4.75
CA ASP A 46 17.99 6.23 -4.57
C ASP A 46 16.80 7.00 -3.99
N LEU A 47 15.59 6.43 -4.01
CA LEU A 47 14.39 7.11 -3.55
C LEU A 47 14.19 7.00 -2.03
N SER A 48 13.89 8.14 -1.40
CA SER A 48 13.44 8.18 -0.01
C SER A 48 12.08 7.51 0.20
N ASP A 49 11.75 7.14 1.44
CA ASP A 49 10.45 6.55 1.79
C ASP A 49 9.26 7.40 1.30
N VAL A 50 9.40 8.72 1.32
CA VAL A 50 8.37 9.66 0.86
C VAL A 50 8.20 9.60 -0.66
N GLU A 51 9.29 9.51 -1.40
CA GLU A 51 9.27 9.38 -2.86
C GLU A 51 8.77 8.00 -3.29
N ALA A 52 9.25 6.93 -2.64
CA ALA A 52 8.74 5.58 -2.81
C ALA A 52 7.23 5.48 -2.53
N TRP A 53 6.76 6.14 -1.47
CA TRP A 53 5.33 6.23 -1.19
C TRP A 53 4.55 7.01 -2.27
N ALA A 54 5.15 8.04 -2.86
CA ALA A 54 4.54 8.77 -3.98
C ALA A 54 4.40 7.87 -5.23
N VAL A 55 5.39 7.01 -5.50
CA VAL A 55 5.32 5.99 -6.58
C VAL A 55 4.12 5.07 -6.35
N LEU A 56 4.00 4.45 -5.17
CA LEU A 56 2.88 3.54 -4.87
C LEU A 56 1.51 4.22 -4.98
N GLN A 57 1.39 5.47 -4.54
CA GLN A 57 0.16 6.24 -4.72
C GLN A 57 -0.16 6.48 -6.20
N SER A 58 0.85 6.73 -7.03
CA SER A 58 0.67 6.89 -8.48
C SER A 58 0.26 5.58 -9.15
N VAL A 59 0.91 4.46 -8.81
CA VAL A 59 0.56 3.11 -9.28
C VAL A 59 -0.89 2.77 -8.91
N SER A 60 -1.29 3.02 -7.66
CA SER A 60 -2.66 2.76 -7.20
C SER A 60 -3.72 3.58 -7.94
N ARG A 61 -3.42 4.83 -8.32
CA ARG A 61 -4.37 5.70 -9.05
C ARG A 61 -4.46 5.37 -10.53
N ASN A 62 -3.38 4.86 -11.12
CA ASN A 62 -3.25 4.62 -12.55
C ASN A 62 -3.20 3.12 -12.91
N HIS A 63 -3.76 2.27 -12.04
CA HIS A 63 -3.72 0.82 -12.19
C HIS A 63 -4.33 0.37 -13.52
N ASP A 64 -3.51 -0.24 -14.38
CA ASP A 64 -3.96 -0.87 -15.63
C ASP A 64 -4.33 -2.34 -15.39
N ALA A 65 -5.62 -2.65 -15.53
CA ALA A 65 -6.13 -4.00 -15.32
C ALA A 65 -5.68 -5.03 -16.37
N ASN A 66 -5.10 -4.60 -17.51
CA ASN A 66 -4.56 -5.51 -18.52
C ASN A 66 -3.18 -6.05 -18.16
N PHE A 67 -2.39 -5.29 -17.40
CA PHE A 67 -1.00 -5.63 -17.05
C PHE A 67 -0.80 -5.89 -15.55
N GLY A 68 -1.66 -5.35 -14.68
CA GLY A 68 -1.50 -5.41 -13.23
C GLY A 68 -0.33 -4.55 -12.74
N VAL A 69 0.12 -4.81 -11.50
CA VAL A 69 1.34 -4.19 -10.94
C VAL A 69 2.48 -5.19 -10.97
N SER A 70 3.59 -4.80 -11.58
CA SER A 70 4.85 -5.56 -11.66
C SER A 70 6.04 -4.70 -11.25
N TRP A 71 7.24 -5.29 -11.16
CA TRP A 71 8.50 -4.57 -10.98
C TRP A 71 8.69 -3.48 -12.06
N ASP A 72 8.45 -3.81 -13.34
CA ASP A 72 8.51 -2.85 -14.45
C ASP A 72 7.52 -1.69 -14.27
N THR A 73 6.35 -1.96 -13.66
CA THR A 73 5.36 -0.91 -13.36
C THR A 73 5.90 0.08 -12.33
N LEU A 74 6.59 -0.41 -11.29
CA LEU A 74 7.20 0.44 -10.28
C LEU A 74 8.34 1.27 -10.87
N GLU A 75 9.21 0.64 -11.66
CA GLU A 75 10.34 1.31 -12.32
C GLU A 75 9.85 2.42 -13.27
N ALA A 76 8.90 2.10 -14.16
CA ALA A 76 8.37 3.06 -15.12
C ALA A 76 7.67 4.25 -14.45
N VAL A 77 6.91 4.01 -13.38
CA VAL A 77 6.25 5.09 -12.64
C VAL A 77 7.28 5.92 -11.87
N ALA A 78 8.30 5.30 -11.28
CA ALA A 78 9.36 6.02 -10.59
C ALA A 78 10.18 6.89 -11.56
N GLU A 79 10.53 6.35 -12.73
CA GLU A 79 11.19 7.11 -13.80
C GLU A 79 10.31 8.27 -14.29
N SER A 80 9.00 8.04 -14.46
CA SER A 80 8.08 9.11 -14.86
C SER A 80 7.98 10.25 -13.84
N LEU A 81 8.14 9.97 -12.54
CA LEU A 81 7.99 10.97 -11.47
C LEU A 81 9.31 11.68 -11.13
N PHE A 82 10.42 10.94 -11.14
CA PHE A 82 11.71 11.41 -10.61
C PHE A 82 12.85 11.39 -11.63
N GLY A 83 12.60 10.90 -12.85
CA GLY A 83 13.61 10.71 -13.88
C GLY A 83 14.41 9.42 -13.72
N PRO A 84 15.36 9.17 -14.64
CA PRO A 84 16.22 7.99 -14.60
C PRO A 84 17.13 8.03 -13.37
N GLN A 85 17.42 6.84 -12.80
CA GLN A 85 18.40 6.71 -11.73
C GLN A 85 19.78 7.16 -12.23
N ASP A 86 20.53 7.86 -11.38
CA ASP A 86 21.90 8.22 -11.71
C ASP A 86 22.78 6.96 -11.74
N PRO A 87 23.39 6.62 -12.90
CA PRO A 87 24.22 5.42 -13.03
C PRO A 87 25.48 5.43 -12.14
N SER A 88 25.82 6.56 -11.53
CA SER A 88 26.94 6.65 -10.58
C SER A 88 26.62 6.13 -9.17
N SER A 89 25.36 5.79 -8.89
CA SER A 89 24.91 5.26 -7.59
C SER A 89 25.02 3.73 -7.46
N GLU A 90 25.37 3.03 -8.54
CA GLU A 90 25.46 1.57 -8.58
C GLU A 90 26.72 1.08 -7.83
N SER A 91 26.59 0.93 -6.51
CA SER A 91 27.59 0.26 -5.68
C SER A 91 27.37 -1.24 -5.77
N THR A 92 28.29 -1.89 -6.47
CA THR A 92 28.38 -3.34 -6.69
C THR A 92 28.48 -4.09 -5.36
N GLU A 93 27.64 -5.11 -5.16
CA GLU A 93 27.88 -6.23 -4.24
C GLU A 93 27.72 -7.58 -4.98
#